data_AF-A0A1T4RH75-F1
#
_entry.id   AF-A0A1T4RH75-F1
#
_cell.length_a   1.000
_cell.length_b   1.000
_cell.length_c   1.000
_cell.angle_alpha   90.00
_cell.angle_beta   90.00
_cell.angle_gamma   90.00
#
_symmetry.space_group_name_H-M   'P 1'
#
loop_
_entity.id
_entity.type
_entity.pdbx_description
1 polymer ?
#
loop_
_entity_poly.entity_id
_entity_poly.type
_entity_poly.pdbx_seq_one_letter_code
_entity_poly.pdbx_strand_id
1 'polypeptide(L)'
;AYNYKGNVYCYCPETGTQREMSNGGFEKDRGTLKKLCPAKRYGIKCQGMEQCSVSQGIRIPLAENRRIFTPIDRASYKWEKEYKKRTAVERVNSRLDVKWVHRKKHVPGER
;
A
#
# COMPACT_ATOMS: atom_id res chain seq x y z
N ALA A 1 -1.29 -10.68 10.57
CA ALA A 1 -2.02 -9.44 10.89
C ALA A 1 -1.55 -8.31 9.98
N TYR A 2 -2.44 -7.41 9.56
CA TYR A 2 -2.10 -6.23 8.76
C TYR A 2 -2.76 -4.96 9.30
N ASN A 3 -2.15 -3.79 9.07
CA ASN A 3 -2.71 -2.50 9.48
C ASN A 3 -3.41 -1.77 8.31
N TYR A 4 -4.03 -0.63 8.62
CA TYR A 4 -4.71 0.23 7.62
C TYR A 4 -3.75 0.81 6.56
N LYS A 5 -2.45 0.83 6.83
CA LYS A 5 -1.41 1.26 5.87
C LYS A 5 -0.95 0.12 4.95
N GLY A 6 -1.42 -1.11 5.14
CA GLY A 6 -0.99 -2.27 4.34
C GLY A 6 0.33 -2.88 4.79
N ASN A 7 0.83 -2.49 5.97
CA ASN A 7 1.97 -3.15 6.59
C ASN A 7 1.50 -4.46 7.18
N VAL A 8 2.29 -5.51 6.96
CA VAL A 8 1.96 -6.86 7.36
C VAL A 8 2.99 -7.32 8.36
N TYR A 9 2.54 -7.98 9.43
CA TYR A 9 3.41 -8.39 10.52
C TYR A 9 3.54 -9.90 10.58
N CYS A 10 4.77 -10.33 10.81
CA CYS A 10 5.13 -11.69 11.14
C CYS A 10 5.31 -11.80 12.66
N TYR A 11 4.92 -12.94 13.22
CA TYR A 11 5.10 -13.28 14.63
C TYR A 11 6.02 -14.50 14.70
N CYS A 12 7.07 -14.41 15.52
CA CYS A 12 7.93 -15.56 15.78
C CYS A 12 7.15 -16.60 16.61
N PRO A 13 7.11 -17.88 16.19
CA PRO A 13 6.35 -18.91 16.91
C PRO A 13 6.93 -19.22 18.30
N GLU A 14 8.23 -19.04 18.50
CA GLU A 14 8.89 -19.34 19.79
C GLU A 14 8.93 -18.13 20.73
N THR A 15 9.32 -16.96 20.23
CA THR A 15 9.52 -15.76 21.07
C THR A 15 8.33 -14.83 21.10
N GLY A 16 7.33 -15.04 20.23
CA GLY A 16 6.21 -14.10 20.05
C GLY A 16 6.62 -12.74 19.48
N THR A 17 7.88 -12.53 19.08
CA THR A 17 8.37 -11.23 18.62
C THR A 17 7.67 -10.82 17.33
N GLN A 18 6.99 -9.67 17.36
CA GLN A 18 6.36 -9.07 16.20
C GLN A 18 7.40 -8.33 15.35
N ARG A 19 7.41 -8.59 14.04
CA ARG A 19 8.28 -7.91 13.08
C ARG A 19 7.51 -7.54 11.82
N GLU A 20 7.76 -6.34 11.29
CA GLU A 20 7.17 -5.91 10.03
C GLU A 20 7.79 -6.67 8.86
N MET A 21 6.95 -7.19 7.96
CA MET A 21 7.37 -7.91 6.78
C MET A 21 7.82 -6.94 5.69
N SER A 22 8.89 -7.31 4.99
CA SER A 22 9.41 -6.50 3.90
C SER A 22 8.56 -6.68 2.63
N ASN A 23 8.45 -5.64 1.83
CA ASN A 23 7.76 -5.72 0.54
C ASN A 23 8.59 -6.51 -0.48
N GLY A 24 7.98 -7.53 -1.09
CA GLY A 24 8.56 -8.38 -2.13
C GLY A 24 8.13 -8.04 -3.55
N GLY A 25 7.29 -7.02 -3.74
CA GLY A 25 6.81 -6.57 -5.04
C GLY A 25 5.40 -7.08 -5.39
N PHE A 26 4.89 -6.59 -6.53
CA PHE A 26 3.56 -6.94 -7.04
C PHE A 26 3.68 -7.95 -8.19
N GLU A 27 3.00 -9.08 -8.07
CA GLU A 27 2.90 -10.10 -9.11
C GLU A 27 1.65 -9.81 -9.96
N LYS A 28 1.86 -9.27 -11.18
CA LYS A 28 0.78 -8.83 -12.08
C LYS A 28 -0.13 -9.98 -12.51
N ASP A 29 0.45 -11.13 -12.85
CA ASP A 29 -0.29 -12.27 -13.41
C ASP A 29 -1.24 -12.90 -12.38
N ARG A 30 -0.88 -12.83 -11.09
CA ARG A 30 -1.67 -13.42 -9.99
C ARG A 30 -2.52 -12.39 -9.26
N GLY A 31 -2.30 -11.09 -9.49
CA GLY A 31 -2.96 -10.04 -8.72
C GLY A 31 -2.67 -10.15 -7.22
N THR A 32 -1.42 -10.45 -6.86
CA THR A 32 -0.99 -10.62 -5.47
C THR A 32 0.20 -9.73 -5.11
N LEU A 33 0.21 -9.21 -3.88
CA LEU A 33 1.39 -8.58 -3.29
C LEU A 33 2.20 -9.62 -2.53
N LYS A 34 3.50 -9.71 -2.83
CA LYS A 34 4.42 -10.58 -2.11
C LYS A 34 4.97 -9.84 -0.90
N LYS A 35 4.90 -10.47 0.27
CA LYS A 35 5.52 -9.97 1.51
C LYS A 35 6.55 -10.98 1.99
N LEU A 36 7.78 -10.53 2.17
CA LEU A 36 8.93 -11.37 2.49
C LEU A 36 9.16 -11.42 4.00
N CYS A 37 9.65 -12.57 4.47
CA CYS A 37 10.04 -12.71 5.86
C CYS A 37 11.17 -11.71 6.21
N PRO A 38 11.03 -10.91 7.27
CA PRO A 38 12.03 -9.92 7.66
C PRO A 38 13.36 -10.58 8.03
N ALA A 39 13.33 -11.78 8.60
CA ALA A 39 14.54 -12.52 8.95
C ALA A 39 15.41 -12.82 7.72
N LYS A 40 14.81 -13.27 6.61
CA LYS A 40 15.54 -13.53 5.37
C LYS A 40 15.95 -12.25 4.66
N ARG A 41 15.08 -11.23 4.63
CA ARG A 41 15.37 -10.00 3.88
C ARG A 41 16.42 -9.12 4.56
N TYR A 42 16.37 -9.03 5.88
CA TYR A 42 17.29 -8.20 6.68
C TYR A 42 18.42 -9.02 7.34
N GLY A 43 18.46 -10.34 7.15
CA GLY A 43 19.50 -11.21 7.73
C GLY A 43 19.39 -11.38 9.25
N ILE A 44 18.22 -11.16 9.84
CA ILE A 44 18.02 -11.24 11.29
C ILE A 44 17.93 -12.71 11.72
N LYS A 45 18.65 -13.09 12.78
CA LYS A 45 18.50 -14.40 13.41
C LYS A 45 17.09 -14.53 14.00
N CYS A 46 16.33 -15.49 13.49
CA CYS A 46 14.99 -15.84 13.97
C CYS A 46 15.07 -17.25 14.55
N GLN A 47 14.79 -17.41 15.84
CA GLN A 47 14.94 -18.69 16.54
C GLN A 47 13.99 -19.74 15.95
N GLY A 48 12.71 -19.39 15.75
CA GLY A 48 11.74 -20.26 15.08
C GLY A 48 11.85 -20.35 13.56
N MET A 49 13.01 -20.09 12.92
CA MET A 49 13.13 -20.10 11.46
C MET A 49 12.87 -21.48 10.85
N GLU A 50 13.31 -22.55 11.52
CA GLU A 50 13.17 -23.93 11.02
C GLU A 50 11.71 -24.42 11.05
N GLN A 51 10.94 -23.99 12.04
CA GLN A 51 9.52 -24.35 12.17
C GLN A 51 8.58 -23.38 11.43
N CYS A 52 9.10 -22.25 10.94
CA CYS A 52 8.28 -21.20 10.32
C CYS A 52 7.92 -21.54 8.86
N SER A 53 6.67 -21.92 8.64
CA SER A 53 6.09 -22.14 7.29
C SER A 53 6.14 -20.90 6.39
N VAL A 54 6.21 -19.70 6.98
CA VAL A 54 6.22 -18.40 6.29
C VAL A 54 7.65 -17.96 5.91
N SER A 55 8.66 -18.81 6.10
CA SER A 55 10.06 -18.42 5.90
C SER A 55 10.35 -17.89 4.49
N GLN A 56 9.66 -18.35 3.45
CA GLN A 56 9.82 -17.84 2.06
C GLN A 56 9.04 -16.55 1.76
N GLY A 57 8.12 -16.15 2.65
CA GLY A 57 7.19 -15.05 2.46
C GLY A 57 5.78 -15.50 2.11
N ILE A 58 4.82 -14.57 2.24
CA ILE A 58 3.40 -14.77 1.93
C ILE A 58 3.02 -14.02 0.67
N ARG A 59 1.96 -14.49 0.01
CA ARG A 59 1.29 -13.78 -1.07
C ARG A 59 -0.08 -13.35 -0.59
N ILE A 60 -0.40 -12.08 -0.77
CA ILE A 60 -1.66 -11.49 -0.36
C ILE A 60 -2.43 -11.08 -1.61
N PRO A 61 -3.58 -11.70 -1.91
CA PRO A 61 -4.44 -11.28 -3.01
C PRO A 61 -4.92 -9.84 -2.81
N LEU A 62 -4.98 -9.06 -3.89
CA LEU A 62 -5.58 -7.72 -3.83
C LEU A 62 -7.08 -7.77 -3.48
N ALA A 63 -7.74 -8.91 -3.75
CA ALA A 63 -9.14 -9.15 -3.44
C ALA A 63 -9.44 -9.10 -1.93
N GLU A 64 -8.48 -9.46 -1.07
CA GLU A 64 -8.63 -9.45 0.38
C GLU A 64 -9.12 -8.09 0.90
N ASN A 65 -8.47 -7.02 0.45
CA ASN A 65 -8.90 -5.66 0.74
C ASN A 65 -8.31 -4.69 -0.29
N ARG A 66 -9.08 -4.38 -1.34
CA ARG A 66 -8.63 -3.50 -2.44
C ARG A 66 -8.34 -2.06 -2.02
N ARG A 67 -8.80 -1.62 -0.85
CA ARG A 67 -8.51 -0.27 -0.33
C ARG A 67 -7.12 -0.19 0.29
N ILE A 68 -6.68 -1.28 0.91
CA ILE A 68 -5.40 -1.39 1.61
C ILE A 68 -4.34 -1.95 0.66
N PHE A 69 -4.64 -3.08 0.01
CA PHE A 69 -3.76 -3.74 -0.94
C PHE A 69 -4.07 -3.25 -2.35
N THR A 70 -3.23 -2.35 -2.83
CA THR A 70 -3.29 -1.84 -4.21
C THR A 70 -2.09 -2.36 -5.01
N PRO A 71 -2.10 -2.28 -6.35
CA PRO A 71 -0.99 -2.75 -7.18
C PRO A 71 0.37 -2.11 -6.82
N ILE A 72 0.32 -0.90 -6.26
CA ILE A 72 1.47 -0.27 -5.61
C ILE A 72 1.29 -0.45 -4.12
N ASP A 73 2.19 -1.19 -3.48
CA ASP A 73 2.15 -1.36 -2.03
C ASP A 73 2.26 -0.01 -1.32
N ARG A 74 1.35 0.29 -0.40
CA ARG A 74 1.31 1.56 0.34
C ARG A 74 2.57 1.80 1.18
N ALA A 75 3.21 0.73 1.64
CA ALA A 75 4.47 0.79 2.37
C ALA A 75 5.70 1.03 1.47
N SER A 76 5.53 1.07 0.14
CA SER A 76 6.64 1.25 -0.79
C SER A 76 7.03 2.72 -0.97
N TYR A 77 8.31 2.96 -1.21
CA TYR A 77 8.82 4.28 -1.62
C TYR A 77 8.13 4.82 -2.88
N LYS A 78 7.72 3.93 -3.80
CA LYS A 78 6.98 4.30 -5.00
C LYS A 78 5.63 4.91 -4.63
N TRP A 79 4.89 4.32 -3.70
CA TRP A 79 3.63 4.88 -3.21
C TRP A 79 3.85 6.27 -2.62
N GLU A 80 4.83 6.43 -1.73
CA GLU A 80 5.11 7.72 -1.11
C GLU A 80 5.43 8.81 -2.15
N LYS A 81 6.27 8.48 -3.14
CA LYS A 81 6.66 9.40 -4.21
C LYS A 81 5.46 9.81 -5.08
N GLU A 82 4.61 8.87 -5.47
CA GLU A 82 3.42 9.16 -6.25
C GLU A 82 2.37 9.92 -5.44
N TYR A 83 2.18 9.56 -4.17
CA TYR A 83 1.22 10.23 -3.28
C TYR A 83 1.62 11.69 -2.99
N LYS A 84 2.92 12.01 -2.91
CA LYS A 84 3.41 13.40 -2.78
C LYS A 84 2.97 14.30 -3.95
N LYS A 85 2.71 13.74 -5.13
CA LYS A 85 2.22 14.52 -6.29
C LYS A 85 0.75 14.93 -6.18
N ARG A 86 -0.01 14.38 -5.22
CA ARG A 86 -1.44 14.69 -5.02
C ARG A 86 -1.72 16.18 -4.89
N THR A 87 -0.86 16.90 -4.16
CA THR A 87 -1.04 18.35 -3.95
C THR A 87 -1.02 19.14 -5.26
N ALA A 88 -0.25 18.69 -6.26
CA ALA A 88 -0.26 19.32 -7.58
C ALA A 88 -1.64 19.14 -8.25
N VAL A 89 -2.22 17.95 -8.16
CA VAL A 89 -3.56 17.66 -8.71
C VAL A 89 -4.63 18.46 -7.98
N GLU A 90 -4.59 18.54 -6.66
CA GLU A 90 -5.54 19.32 -5.85
C GLU A 90 -5.49 20.82 -6.21
N ARG A 91 -4.30 21.38 -6.45
CA ARG A 91 -4.15 22.76 -6.93
C ARG A 91 -4.77 22.95 -8.32
N VAL A 92 -4.59 22.00 -9.23
CA VAL A 92 -5.21 22.06 -10.56
C VAL A 92 -6.73 21.98 -10.44
N ASN A 93 -7.25 21.09 -9.60
CA ASN A 93 -8.69 20.95 -9.37
C ASN A 93 -9.29 22.22 -8.76
N SER A 94 -8.63 22.83 -7.77
CA SER A 94 -9.06 24.11 -7.19
C SER A 94 -9.08 25.23 -8.24
N ARG A 95 -8.09 25.31 -9.13
CA ARG A 95 -8.09 26.28 -10.24
C ARG A 95 -9.22 26.05 -11.23
N LEU A 96 -9.51 24.79 -11.56
CA LEU A 96 -10.63 24.45 -12.42
C LEU A 96 -11.93 24.87 -11.76
N ASP A 97 -12.14 24.50 -10.49
CA ASP A 97 -13.36 24.80 -9.75
C ASP A 97 -13.69 26.30 -9.73
N VAL A 98 -12.69 27.15 -9.46
CA VAL A 98 -12.84 28.61 -9.54
C VAL A 98 -13.30 29.07 -10.93
N LYS A 99 -12.76 28.49 -12.02
CA LYS A 99 -13.18 28.82 -13.39
C LYS A 99 -14.58 28.28 -13.72
N TRP A 100 -14.94 27.09 -13.25
CA TRP A 100 -16.27 26.49 -13.47
C TRP A 100 -17.36 27.25 -12.72
N VAL A 101 -17.10 27.67 -11.47
CA VAL A 101 -18.01 28.49 -10.68
C VAL A 101 -18.24 29.87 -11.32
N HIS A 102 -17.21 30.50 -11.87
CA HIS A 102 -17.36 31.77 -12.60
C HIS A 102 -18.26 31.62 -13.84
N ARG A 103 -18.10 30.55 -14.63
CA ARG A 103 -18.94 30.29 -15.81
C ARG A 103 -20.40 30.01 -15.46
N LYS A 104 -20.71 29.31 -14.36
CA LYS A 104 -22.11 29.06 -13.95
C LYS A 104 -22.86 30.34 -13.56
N LYS A 105 -22.17 31.40 -13.12
CA LYS A 105 -22.79 32.71 -12.84
C LYS A 105 -23.22 33.48 -14.10
N HIS A 106 -22.79 33.03 -15.29
CA HIS A 106 -23.07 33.64 -16.59
C HIS A 106 -23.92 32.73 -17.49
N VAL A 107 -24.76 31.85 -16.92
CA VAL A 107 -25.85 31.23 -17.69
C VAL A 107 -27.08 32.10 -17.45
N PRO A 108 -27.51 32.94 -18.41
CA PRO A 108 -28.81 33.58 -18.32
C PRO A 108 -29.84 32.47 -18.30
N GLY A 109 -30.68 32.44 -17.26
CA GLY A 109 -31.85 31.57 -17.27
C GLY A 109 -32.73 32.02 -18.43
N GLU A 110 -32.90 31.13 -19.41
CA GLU A 110 -34.00 31.22 -20.38
C GLU A 110 -35.30 31.28 -19.58
N ARG A 111 -36.00 32.40 -19.73
CA ARG A 111 -37.37 32.61 -19.26
C ARG A 111 -38.20 33.02 -20.45
#